data_AF-A0A849PNJ8-F1
#
_entry.id   AF-A0A849PNJ8-F1
#
_cell.length_a   1.000
_cell.length_b   1.000
_cell.length_c   1.000
_cell.angle_alpha   90.00
_cell.angle_beta   90.00
_cell.angle_gamma   90.00
#
_symmetry.space_group_name_H-M   'P 1'
#
loop_
_entity.id
_entity.type
_entity.pdbx_description
1 polymer ?
#
loop_
_entity_poly.entity_id
_entity_poly.type
_entity_poly.pdbx_seq_one_letter_code
_entity_poly.pdbx_strand_id
1 'polypeptide(L)' 'MDIEEVANKVTLKDLRPIAKEHGIRTSCVKKIDIVRQLPEEVLEELARK' A
#
# COMPACT_ATOMS: atom_id res chain seq x y z
N MET A 1 12.42 -2.35 0.40
CA MET A 1 12.38 -0.85 0.41
C MET A 1 11.95 -0.38 1.80
N ASP A 2 12.28 0.84 2.23
CA ASP A 2 11.70 1.36 3.47
C ASP A 2 10.18 1.59 3.30
N ILE A 3 9.38 1.20 4.30
CA ILE A 3 7.92 1.37 4.29
C ILE A 3 7.54 2.84 4.11
N GLU A 4 8.31 3.77 4.67
CA GLU A 4 8.06 5.20 4.52
C GLU A 4 8.36 5.69 3.11
N GLU A 5 9.38 5.16 2.44
CA GLU A 5 9.69 5.51 1.05
C GLU A 5 8.60 5.04 0.09
N VAL A 6 8.15 3.80 0.25
CA VAL A 6 7.03 3.25 -0.53
C VAL A 6 5.78 4.07 -0.27
N ALA A 7 5.44 4.31 1.01
CA ALA A 7 4.28 5.10 1.38
C ALA A 7 4.34 6.53 0.84
N ASN A 8 5.51 7.10 0.55
CA ASN A 8 5.64 8.40 -0.09
C ASN A 8 5.45 8.33 -1.62
N LYS A 9 5.94 7.27 -2.28
CA LYS A 9 5.83 7.09 -3.74
C LYS A 9 4.44 6.71 -4.22
N VAL A 10 3.77 5.82 -3.49
CA VAL A 10 2.46 5.26 -3.91
C VAL A 10 1.32 6.14 -3.42
N THR A 11 0.21 6.24 -4.14
CA THR A 11 -0.96 7.01 -3.66
C THR A 11 -1.97 6.12 -2.92
N LEU A 12 -2.80 6.72 -2.06
CA LEU A 12 -3.92 6.00 -1.44
C LEU A 12 -4.94 5.49 -2.47
N LYS A 13 -5.02 6.11 -3.65
CA LYS A 13 -5.94 5.68 -4.71
C LYS A 13 -5.50 4.34 -5.30
N ASP A 14 -4.19 4.11 -5.39
CA ASP A 14 -3.63 2.86 -5.93
C ASP A 14 -3.55 1.76 -4.85
N LEU A 15 -3.25 2.14 -3.60
CA LEU A 15 -3.21 1.20 -2.47
C LEU A 15 -4.58 0.61 -2.12
N ARG A 16 -5.65 1.40 -2.20
CA ARG A 16 -7.01 0.96 -1.79
C ARG A 16 -7.57 -0.23 -2.58
N PRO A 17 -7.55 -0.25 -3.93
CA PRO A 17 -8.06 -1.39 -4.69
C PRO A 17 -7.26 -2.65 -4.39
N ILE A 18 -5.93 -2.56 -4.38
CA ILE A 18 -5.05 -3.70 -4.07
C ILE A 18 -5.29 -4.21 -2.65
N ALA A 19 -5.35 -3.31 -1.67
CA ALA A 19 -5.67 -3.69 -0.30
C ALA A 19 -7.02 -4.41 -0.20
N LYS A 20 -8.04 -3.99 -0.97
CA LYS A 20 -9.33 -4.70 -1.03
C LYS A 20 -9.21 -6.09 -1.66
N GLU A 21 -8.42 -6.25 -2.72
CA GLU A 21 -8.17 -7.56 -3.34
C GLU A 21 -7.49 -8.52 -2.36
N HIS A 22 -6.62 -8.00 -1.50
CA HIS A 22 -5.98 -8.73 -0.41
C HIS A 22 -6.86 -8.86 0.86
N GLY A 23 -8.12 -8.40 0.84
CA GLY A 23 -9.04 -8.49 1.97
C GLY A 23 -8.71 -7.54 3.15
N ILE A 24 -7.83 -6.56 2.94
CA ILE A 24 -7.41 -5.57 3.94
C ILE A 24 -8.46 -4.47 4.04
N ARG A 25 -8.84 -4.11 5.27
CA ARG A 25 -9.75 -2.97 5.52
C ARG A 25 -9.06 -1.66 5.18
N THR A 26 -9.67 -0.89 4.26
CA THR A 26 -9.17 0.42 3.83
C THR A 26 -9.94 1.61 4.42
N SER A 27 -10.96 1.36 5.25
CA SER A 27 -11.78 2.40 5.89
C SER A 27 -11.14 2.88 7.18
N CYS A 28 -11.00 4.20 7.34
CA CYS A 28 -10.48 4.85 8.57
C CYS A 28 -9.07 4.37 9.02
N VAL A 29 -8.31 3.73 8.13
CA VAL A 29 -6.93 3.28 8.39
C VAL A 29 -5.91 4.26 7.82
N LYS A 30 -4.73 4.33 8.43
CA LYS A 30 -3.64 5.16 7.90
C LYS A 30 -3.04 4.50 6.66
N LYS A 31 -2.45 5.33 5.80
CA LYS A 31 -1.73 4.87 4.61
C LYS A 31 -0.63 3.86 4.97
N ILE A 32 0.15 4.16 6.00
CA ILE A 32 1.24 3.29 6.46
C ILE A 32 0.74 1.92 6.93
N ASP A 33 -0.47 1.86 7.51
CA ASP A 33 -1.04 0.61 8.01
C ASP A 33 -1.50 -0.28 6.86
N ILE A 34 -1.95 0.32 5.75
CA ILE A 34 -2.25 -0.41 4.52
C ILE A 34 -0.95 -0.92 3.90
N VAL A 35 0.06 -0.06 3.78
CA VAL A 35 1.37 -0.42 3.21
C VAL A 35 1.98 -1.57 4.00
N ARG A 36 1.97 -1.50 5.34
CA ARG A 36 2.52 -2.54 6.21
C ARG A 36 1.79 -3.89 6.14
N GLN A 37 0.52 -3.90 5.72
CA GLN A 37 -0.25 -5.13 5.56
C GLN A 37 -0.12 -5.75 4.17
N LEU A 38 0.40 -5.00 3.19
CA LEU A 38 0.61 -5.50 1.84
C LEU A 38 1.95 -6.23 1.71
N PRO A 39 2.05 -7.24 0.83
CA PRO A 39 3.32 -7.90 0.53
C PRO A 39 4.32 -6.92 -0.08
N GLU A 40 5.61 -7.09 0.22
CA GLU A 40 6.67 -6.23 -0.34
C GLU A 40 6.68 -6.26 -1.87
N GLU A 41 6.41 -7.40 -2.51
CA GLU A 41 6.37 -7.54 -3.97
C GLU A 41 5.36 -6.57 -4.61
N VAL A 42 4.16 -6.49 -4.03
CA VAL A 42 3.07 -5.62 -4.49
C VAL A 42 3.42 -4.15 -4.28
N LEU A 43 4.09 -3.84 -3.17
CA LEU A 43 4.56 -2.50 -2.87
C LEU A 43 5.66 -2.05 -3.83
N GLU A 44 6.58 -2.94 -4.20
CA GLU A 44 7.63 -2.65 -5.18
C GLU A 44 7.06 -2.42 -6.59
N GLU A 45 6.08 -3.23 -7.02
CA GLU A 45 5.40 -3.00 -8.29
C GLU A 45 4.69 -1.65 -8.32
N LEU A 46 3.99 -1.29 -7.23
CA LEU A 46 3.34 0.00 -7.10
C LEU A 46 4.34 1.17 -7.08
N ALA A 47 5.50 1.01 -6.44
CA ALA A 47 6.51 2.06 -6.33
C ALA A 47 7.36 2.23 -7.61
N ARG A 48 7.35 1.24 -8.51
CA ARG A 48 7.99 1.30 -9.84
C ARG A 48 7.11 1.92 -10.92
N LYS A 49 5.82 2.07 -10.65
CA LYS A 49 4.81 2.63 -11.56
C LYS A 49 4.74 4.15 -11.45
#